data_AF-A0A8J2L429-F1
#
_entry.id   AF-A0A8J2L429-F1
#
_cell.length_a   1.000
_cell.length_b   1.000
_cell.length_c   1.000
_cell.angle_alpha   90.00
_cell.angle_beta   90.00
_cell.angle_gamma   90.00
#
_symmetry.space_group_name_H-M   'P 1'
#
loop_
_entity.id
_entity.type
_entity.pdbx_description
1 polymer ?
#
loop_
_entity_poly.entity_id
_entity_poly.type
_entity_poly.pdbx_seq_one_letter_code
_entity_poly.pdbx_strand_id
1 'polypeptide(L)'
;FGESAGAVAVHLHMLSELSVRIFRKGIAQSGNALTPWGLNRHPKFHAAQFALDLGCPPSPTSKMVECLSSMDTHKLVEAQLKRPSGSLWGFHWAPVVEVDRGVNETTAFITKHPLELIAAQNFTSKVPLLTGIVKNEGSAIVTSMILRSPELISQMNTNWSNAAPQ
;
A
#
# COMPACT_ATOMS: atom_id res chain seq x y z
N PHE A 1 5.77 15.00 8.34
CA PHE A 1 4.94 14.14 9.22
C PHE A 1 3.86 13.51 8.35
N GLY A 2 3.19 12.46 8.83
CA GLY A 2 2.06 11.87 8.13
C GLY A 2 1.27 10.91 9.02
N GLU A 3 0.00 10.73 8.66
CA GLU A 3 -0.96 9.83 9.30
C GLU A 3 -1.43 8.79 8.28
N SER A 4 -1.72 7.55 8.71
CA SER A 4 -2.17 6.45 7.84
C SER A 4 -1.22 6.22 6.65
N ALA A 5 -1.68 6.33 5.41
CA ALA A 5 -0.85 6.26 4.21
C ALA A 5 0.29 7.30 4.19
N GLY A 6 0.07 8.48 4.79
CA GLY A 6 1.13 9.47 5.00
C GLY A 6 2.21 9.00 5.97
N ALA A 7 1.84 8.21 7.00
CA ALA A 7 2.81 7.62 7.92
C ALA A 7 3.64 6.52 7.26
N VAL A 8 3.03 5.72 6.37
CA VAL A 8 3.75 4.80 5.48
C VAL A 8 4.76 5.57 4.63
N ALA A 9 4.33 6.66 3.98
CA ALA A 9 5.22 7.49 3.16
C ALA A 9 6.39 8.07 3.97
N VAL A 10 6.14 8.61 5.16
CA VAL A 10 7.22 9.08 6.06
C VAL A 10 8.20 7.95 6.34
N HIS A 11 7.73 6.76 6.69
CA HIS A 11 8.62 5.65 7.00
C HIS A 11 9.40 5.17 5.77
N LEU A 12 8.80 5.17 4.57
CA LEU A 12 9.50 4.84 3.32
C LEU A 12 10.56 5.89 2.96
N HIS A 13 10.30 7.19 3.14
CA HIS A 13 11.33 8.24 2.99
C HIS A 13 12.52 8.05 3.95
N MET A 14 12.32 7.42 5.11
CA MET A 14 13.42 7.08 6.02
C MET A 14 14.29 5.91 5.52
N LEU A 15 13.74 5.08 4.65
CA LEU A 15 14.39 3.88 4.10
C LEU A 15 14.93 4.08 2.68
N SER A 16 14.46 5.09 1.95
CA SER A 16 14.85 5.37 0.57
C SER A 16 16.22 6.07 0.50
N GLU A 17 17.06 5.65 -0.45
CA GLU A 17 18.31 6.35 -0.75
C GLU A 17 18.08 7.73 -1.38
N LEU A 18 16.97 7.91 -2.09
CA LEU A 18 16.60 9.17 -2.74
C LEU A 18 16.19 10.27 -1.75
N SER A 19 16.01 9.92 -0.47
CA SER A 19 15.55 10.84 0.57
C SER A 19 16.61 11.14 1.62
N VAL A 20 17.88 10.81 1.34
CA VAL A 20 19.00 11.08 2.24
C VAL A 20 19.14 12.60 2.46
N ARG A 21 19.21 13.00 3.73
CA ARG A 21 19.51 14.39 4.18
C ARG A 21 18.48 15.47 3.79
N ILE A 22 17.32 15.12 3.23
CA ILE A 22 16.26 16.11 2.89
C ILE A 22 15.32 16.42 4.06
N PHE A 23 15.41 15.68 5.17
CA PHE A 23 14.67 15.93 6.40
C PHE A 23 15.52 15.65 7.65
N ARG A 24 15.08 16.16 8.80
CA ARG A 24 15.82 16.09 10.07
C ARG A 24 15.11 15.30 11.17
N LYS A 25 13.81 15.06 11.03
CA LYS A 25 12.94 14.32 11.97
C LYS A 25 11.74 13.76 11.21
N GLY A 26 11.17 12.67 11.70
CA GLY A 26 9.93 12.07 11.18
C GLY A 26 8.86 11.95 12.27
N ILE A 27 7.59 12.08 11.87
CA ILE A 27 6.45 11.71 12.71
C ILE A 27 5.52 10.85 11.84
N ALA A 28 5.27 9.60 12.27
CA ALA A 28 4.49 8.60 11.56
C ALA A 28 3.37 8.07 12.47
N GLN A 29 2.13 8.50 12.23
CA GLN A 29 0.97 8.19 13.07
C GLN A 29 0.10 7.13 12.41
N SER A 30 -0.27 6.07 13.13
CA SER A 30 -1.27 5.10 12.67
C SER A 30 -0.90 4.37 11.37
N GLY A 31 0.40 4.23 11.10
CA GLY A 31 0.89 3.55 9.91
C GLY A 31 2.42 3.53 9.83
N ASN A 32 2.97 2.57 9.11
CA ASN A 32 4.40 2.45 8.83
C ASN A 32 4.64 1.50 7.63
N ALA A 33 5.84 1.52 7.05
CA ALA A 33 6.23 0.71 5.90
C ALA A 33 6.07 -0.83 6.04
N LEU A 34 5.84 -1.36 7.25
CA LEU A 34 5.62 -2.80 7.50
C LEU A 34 4.13 -3.17 7.64
N THR A 35 3.24 -2.19 7.65
CA THR A 35 1.81 -2.46 7.78
C THR A 35 1.33 -3.28 6.57
N PRO A 36 0.36 -4.21 6.72
CA PRO A 36 -0.05 -5.13 5.64
C PRO A 36 -0.53 -4.45 4.35
N TRP A 37 -1.00 -3.20 4.47
CA TRP A 37 -1.49 -2.36 3.37
C TRP A 37 -0.49 -1.33 2.86
N GLY A 38 0.71 -1.24 3.46
CA GLY A 38 1.73 -0.25 3.11
C GLY A 38 2.53 -0.61 1.86
N LEU A 39 2.49 -1.87 1.44
CA LEU A 39 3.14 -2.34 0.21
C LEU A 39 2.26 -3.32 -0.56
N ASN A 40 2.23 -3.18 -1.88
CA ASN A 40 1.59 -4.14 -2.76
C ASN A 40 2.56 -5.30 -3.06
N ARG A 41 2.16 -6.51 -2.68
CA ARG A 41 2.94 -7.76 -2.88
C ARG A 41 2.77 -8.38 -4.27
N HIS A 42 1.70 -8.04 -4.97
CA HIS A 42 1.35 -8.62 -6.27
C HIS A 42 1.00 -7.53 -7.31
N PRO A 43 1.86 -6.51 -7.53
CA PRO A 43 1.51 -5.35 -8.36
C PRO A 43 1.25 -5.71 -9.82
N LYS A 44 2.01 -6.65 -10.39
CA LYS A 44 1.81 -7.12 -11.76
C LYS A 44 0.46 -7.81 -11.95
N PHE A 45 0.04 -8.62 -10.97
CA PHE A 45 -1.25 -9.30 -10.99
C PHE A 45 -2.40 -8.27 -10.94
N HIS A 46 -2.32 -7.33 -10.00
CA HIS A 46 -3.35 -6.30 -9.88
C HIS A 46 -3.45 -5.41 -11.12
N ALA A 47 -2.32 -5.05 -11.74
CA ALA A 47 -2.27 -4.27 -12.97
C ALA A 47 -2.84 -5.04 -14.18
N ALA A 48 -2.45 -6.29 -14.37
CA ALA A 48 -2.95 -7.13 -15.45
C ALA A 48 -4.46 -7.36 -15.36
N GLN A 49 -4.97 -7.63 -14.16
CA GLN A 49 -6.41 -7.78 -13.96
C GLN A 49 -7.17 -6.47 -14.19
N PHE A 50 -6.62 -5.34 -13.71
CA PHE A 50 -7.23 -4.03 -13.95
C PHE A 50 -7.30 -3.69 -15.44
N ALA A 51 -6.27 -4.05 -16.21
CA ALA A 51 -6.29 -3.92 -17.66
C ALA A 51 -7.38 -4.77 -18.30
N LEU A 52 -7.52 -6.03 -17.90
CA LEU A 52 -8.56 -6.93 -18.40
C LEU A 52 -9.96 -6.40 -18.10
N ASP A 53 -10.20 -5.90 -16.88
CA ASP A 53 -11.48 -5.33 -16.47
C ASP A 53 -11.90 -4.13 -17.35
N LEU A 54 -10.93 -3.45 -17.97
CA LEU A 54 -11.10 -2.29 -18.84
C LEU A 54 -11.00 -2.62 -20.34
N GLY A 55 -10.86 -3.90 -20.70
CA GLY A 55 -10.71 -4.33 -22.10
C GLY A 55 -9.33 -4.04 -22.71
N CYS A 56 -8.33 -3.73 -21.88
CA CYS A 56 -6.95 -3.56 -22.30
C CYS A 56 -6.17 -4.90 -22.27
N PRO A 57 -5.15 -5.07 -23.13
CA PRO A 57 -4.31 -6.26 -23.11
C PRO A 57 -3.51 -6.31 -21.79
N PRO A 58 -3.46 -7.46 -21.08
CA PRO A 58 -2.70 -7.59 -19.83
C PRO A 58 -1.18 -7.70 -20.05
N SER A 59 -0.76 -7.99 -21.29
CA SER A 59 0.64 -8.16 -21.68
C SER A 59 0.81 -7.97 -23.20
N PRO A 60 1.99 -7.55 -23.68
CA PRO A 60 3.17 -7.13 -22.91
C PRO A 60 2.91 -5.82 -22.15
N THR A 61 3.72 -5.52 -21.12
CA THR A 61 3.54 -4.32 -20.27
C THR A 61 3.46 -3.04 -21.09
N SER A 62 4.22 -2.92 -22.18
CA SER A 62 4.17 -1.75 -23.08
C SER A 62 2.78 -1.54 -23.68
N LYS A 63 2.14 -2.61 -24.19
CA LYS A 63 0.78 -2.54 -24.78
C LYS A 63 -0.30 -2.31 -23.73
N MET A 64 -0.13 -2.88 -22.54
CA MET A 64 -1.01 -2.63 -21.41
C MET A 64 -0.98 -1.14 -21.01
N VAL A 65 0.23 -0.57 -20.85
CA VAL A 65 0.42 0.83 -20.48
C VAL A 65 -0.09 1.77 -21.57
N GLU A 66 0.20 1.49 -22.85
CA GLU A 66 -0.29 2.26 -23.99
C GLU A 66 -1.83 2.35 -24.00
N CYS A 67 -2.51 1.21 -23.84
CA CYS A 67 -3.96 1.16 -23.79
C CYS A 67 -4.53 1.93 -22.59
N LEU A 68 -4.07 1.63 -21.37
CA LEU A 68 -4.56 2.28 -20.15
C LEU A 68 -4.31 3.79 -20.16
N SER A 69 -3.18 4.25 -20.72
CA SER A 69 -2.83 5.68 -20.80
C SER A 69 -3.68 6.44 -21.81
N SER A 70 -4.30 5.76 -22.77
CA SER A 70 -5.22 6.36 -23.74
C SER A 70 -6.64 6.55 -23.20
N MET A 71 -6.96 5.94 -22.05
CA MET A 71 -8.28 6.00 -21.46
C MET A 71 -8.53 7.31 -20.72
N ASP A 72 -9.80 7.70 -20.66
CA ASP A 72 -10.24 8.79 -19.81
C ASP A 72 -9.96 8.50 -18.32
N THR A 73 -9.39 9.47 -17.62
CA THR A 73 -8.97 9.30 -16.22
C THR A 73 -10.16 9.06 -15.28
N HIS A 74 -11.34 9.64 -15.55
CA HIS A 74 -12.52 9.36 -14.73
C HIS A 74 -12.94 7.90 -14.83
N LYS A 75 -12.88 7.30 -16.03
CA LYS A 75 -13.14 5.87 -16.22
C LYS A 75 -12.17 5.00 -15.43
N LEU A 76 -10.88 5.34 -15.42
CA LEU A 76 -9.87 4.62 -14.65
C LEU A 76 -10.16 4.67 -13.15
N VAL A 77 -10.44 5.86 -12.62
CA VAL A 77 -10.76 6.04 -11.19
C VAL A 77 -12.05 5.33 -10.83
N GLU A 78 -13.09 5.43 -11.66
CA GLU A 78 -14.37 4.75 -11.44
C GLU A 78 -14.21 3.22 -11.41
N ALA A 79 -13.45 2.66 -12.36
CA ALA A 79 -13.17 1.23 -12.39
C ALA A 79 -12.40 0.77 -11.14
N GLN A 80 -11.43 1.57 -10.68
CA GLN A 80 -10.70 1.28 -9.45
C GLN A 80 -11.61 1.26 -8.23
N LEU A 81 -12.53 2.22 -8.11
CA LEU A 81 -13.45 2.33 -6.98
C LEU A 81 -14.49 1.19 -6.96
N LYS A 82 -14.89 0.70 -8.13
CA LYS A 82 -15.85 -0.41 -8.27
C LYS A 82 -15.22 -1.78 -8.09
N ARG A 83 -13.89 -1.89 -8.19
CA ARG A 83 -13.19 -3.17 -8.14
C ARG A 83 -13.23 -3.75 -6.72
N PRO A 84 -13.71 -4.99 -6.53
CA PRO A 84 -13.67 -5.65 -5.23
C PRO A 84 -12.23 -5.90 -4.78
N SER A 85 -11.90 -5.50 -3.55
CA SER A 85 -10.53 -5.62 -3.03
C SER A 85 -10.09 -7.05 -2.77
N GLY A 86 -11.04 -7.93 -2.40
CA GLY A 86 -10.75 -9.28 -1.89
C GLY A 86 -9.88 -9.31 -0.63
N SER A 87 -9.61 -8.15 -0.03
CA SER A 87 -8.68 -7.94 1.09
C SER A 87 -9.33 -7.01 2.11
N LEU A 88 -9.12 -7.32 3.40
CA LEU A 88 -9.56 -6.50 4.53
C LEU A 88 -9.14 -5.04 4.39
N TRP A 89 -8.05 -4.74 3.68
CA TRP A 89 -7.54 -3.37 3.60
C TRP A 89 -8.01 -2.60 2.38
N GLY A 90 -8.65 -3.24 1.40
CA GLY A 90 -9.27 -2.48 0.30
C GLY A 90 -8.33 -2.00 -0.82
N PHE A 91 -7.01 -1.98 -0.62
CA PHE A 91 -6.08 -1.28 -1.51
C PHE A 91 -5.44 -2.18 -2.56
N HIS A 92 -5.75 -1.92 -3.84
CA HIS A 92 -5.09 -2.53 -4.99
C HIS A 92 -3.80 -1.82 -5.42
N TRP A 93 -3.68 -0.54 -5.06
CA TRP A 93 -2.57 0.31 -5.42
C TRP A 93 -1.94 0.84 -4.14
N ALA A 94 -0.68 0.50 -3.96
CA ALA A 94 0.16 0.90 -2.84
C ALA A 94 1.61 0.95 -3.36
N PRO A 95 2.56 1.53 -2.62
CA PRO A 95 3.97 1.47 -2.96
C PRO A 95 4.43 0.03 -3.21
N VAL A 96 5.44 -0.14 -4.06
CA VAL A 96 5.95 -1.45 -4.49
C VAL A 96 7.46 -1.50 -4.28
N VAL A 97 7.99 -2.71 -4.16
CA VAL A 97 9.44 -2.92 -4.32
C VAL A 97 9.76 -2.87 -5.81
N GLU A 98 10.59 -1.92 -6.20
CA GLU A 98 10.91 -1.63 -7.58
C GLU A 98 12.17 -2.36 -8.04
N VAL A 99 12.22 -2.65 -9.34
CA VAL A 99 13.47 -3.00 -10.00
C VAL A 99 14.12 -1.70 -10.41
N ASP A 100 15.31 -1.40 -9.88
CA ASP A 100 16.06 -0.24 -10.33
C ASP A 100 16.50 -0.43 -11.79
N ARG A 101 16.11 0.52 -12.63
CA ARG A 101 16.48 0.56 -14.05
C ARG A 101 17.38 1.75 -14.36
N GLY A 102 17.83 2.46 -13.33
CA GLY A 102 18.83 3.50 -13.46
C GLY A 102 20.11 2.96 -14.08
N VAL A 103 20.59 3.61 -15.14
CA VAL A 103 21.86 3.25 -15.78
C VAL A 103 23.05 3.84 -15.00
N ASN A 104 22.91 5.06 -14.50
CA ASN A 104 23.97 5.80 -13.80
C ASN A 104 23.57 6.26 -12.38
N GLU A 105 22.28 6.43 -12.11
CA GLU A 105 21.75 6.85 -10.81
C GLU A 105 20.47 6.07 -10.54
N THR A 106 20.26 5.66 -9.28
CA THR A 106 19.02 4.98 -8.87
C THR A 106 17.83 5.88 -9.15
N THR A 107 16.84 5.31 -9.84
CA THR A 107 15.54 5.99 -10.08
C THR A 107 14.40 5.35 -9.29
N ALA A 108 14.61 4.13 -8.81
CA ALA A 108 13.69 3.43 -7.93
C ALA A 108 13.69 4.07 -6.53
N PHE A 109 12.50 4.35 -6.00
CA PHE A 109 12.35 4.92 -4.67
C PHE A 109 12.70 3.90 -3.59
N ILE A 110 12.26 2.65 -3.74
CA ILE A 110 12.55 1.54 -2.81
C ILE A 110 12.81 0.26 -3.60
N THR A 111 14.01 -0.32 -3.44
CA THR A 111 14.48 -1.49 -4.20
C THR A 111 14.52 -2.79 -3.40
N LYS A 112 14.32 -2.72 -2.08
CA LYS A 112 14.27 -3.86 -1.16
C LYS A 112 13.06 -3.78 -0.25
N HIS A 113 12.62 -4.92 0.26
CA HIS A 113 11.52 -4.93 1.22
C HIS A 113 11.93 -4.16 2.50
N PRO A 114 11.08 -3.28 3.07
CA PRO A 114 11.38 -2.50 4.27
C PRO A 114 11.88 -3.33 5.44
N LEU A 115 11.34 -4.55 5.64
CA LEU A 115 11.80 -5.46 6.68
C LEU A 115 13.29 -5.82 6.54
N GLU A 116 13.76 -6.03 5.31
CA GLU A 116 15.17 -6.36 5.03
C GLU A 116 16.06 -5.15 5.31
N LEU A 117 15.64 -3.95 4.89
CA LEU A 117 16.38 -2.70 5.14
C LEU A 117 16.51 -2.40 6.64
N ILE A 118 15.42 -2.59 7.38
CA ILE A 118 15.37 -2.42 8.84
C ILE A 118 16.27 -3.45 9.53
N ALA A 119 16.14 -4.73 9.18
CA ALA A 119 16.91 -5.82 9.79
C ALA A 119 18.42 -5.68 9.54
N ALA A 120 18.81 -5.20 8.36
CA ALA A 120 20.19 -4.90 8.02
C ALA A 120 20.73 -3.63 8.73
N GLN A 121 19.89 -2.91 9.48
CA GLN A 121 20.17 -1.56 10.00
C GLN A 121 20.68 -0.59 8.91
N ASN A 122 20.29 -0.85 7.65
CA ASN A 122 20.72 -0.08 6.50
C ASN A 122 19.80 1.12 6.28
N PHE A 123 19.69 1.94 7.32
CA PHE A 123 18.91 3.17 7.29
C PHE A 123 19.72 4.26 6.59
N THR A 124 19.26 4.69 5.42
CA THR A 124 19.80 5.84 4.69
C THR A 124 19.61 7.14 5.46
N SER A 125 18.51 7.27 6.20
CA SER A 125 18.22 8.44 7.05
C SER A 125 18.12 8.07 8.53
N LYS A 126 19.23 8.23 9.26
CA LYS A 126 19.31 8.02 10.72
C LYS A 126 18.89 9.27 11.49
N VAL A 127 17.59 9.55 11.51
CA VAL A 127 17.01 10.70 12.22
C VAL A 127 15.95 10.26 13.23
N PRO A 128 15.63 11.08 14.26
CA PRO A 128 14.59 10.73 15.22
C PRO A 128 13.22 10.53 14.57
N LEU A 129 12.54 9.46 14.98
CA LEU A 129 11.17 9.12 14.57
C LEU A 129 10.27 9.12 15.81
N LEU A 130 9.19 9.89 15.77
CA LEU A 130 8.06 9.75 16.68
C LEU A 130 6.98 8.93 15.97
N THR A 131 6.53 7.83 16.57
CA THR A 131 5.46 7.00 16.01
C THR A 131 4.51 6.54 17.11
N GLY A 132 3.27 6.23 16.73
CA GLY A 132 2.24 5.80 17.66
C GLY A 132 0.95 5.43 16.93
N ILE A 133 0.04 4.80 17.66
CA ILE A 133 -1.28 4.38 17.21
C ILE A 133 -2.32 4.84 18.24
N VAL A 134 -3.59 4.89 17.85
CA VAL A 134 -4.68 5.09 18.83
C VAL A 134 -5.10 3.76 19.48
N LYS A 135 -5.72 3.82 20.66
CA LYS A 135 -6.16 2.64 21.42
C LYS A 135 -7.04 1.68 20.60
N ASN A 136 -7.86 2.22 19.70
CA ASN A 136 -8.88 1.48 18.95
C ASN A 136 -8.74 1.65 17.42
N GLU A 137 -7.52 1.61 16.85
CA GLU A 137 -7.27 1.76 15.39
C GLU A 137 -8.20 0.89 14.53
N GLY A 138 -8.36 -0.37 14.92
CA GLY A 138 -9.20 -1.33 14.19
C GLY A 138 -10.64 -0.87 14.05
N SER A 139 -11.17 -0.04 14.95
CA SER A 139 -12.57 0.41 14.89
C SER A 139 -12.91 1.14 13.60
N ALA A 140 -12.01 1.94 13.03
CA ALA A 140 -12.32 2.69 11.80
C ALA A 140 -12.58 1.75 10.60
N ILE A 141 -11.76 0.71 10.45
CA ILE A 141 -11.77 -0.18 9.29
C ILE A 141 -12.65 -1.41 9.55
N VAL A 142 -12.47 -2.04 10.71
CA VAL A 142 -13.21 -3.24 11.09
C VAL A 142 -14.69 -2.90 11.32
N THR A 143 -15.03 -1.83 12.05
CA THR A 143 -16.45 -1.50 12.29
C THR A 143 -17.15 -1.10 10.99
N SER A 144 -16.54 -0.29 10.13
CA SER A 144 -17.19 0.11 8.87
C SER A 144 -17.41 -1.04 7.90
N MET A 145 -16.49 -2.02 7.85
CA MET A 145 -16.61 -3.21 7.00
C MET A 145 -17.61 -4.22 7.55
N ILE A 146 -17.55 -4.49 8.85
CA ILE A 146 -18.53 -5.33 9.55
C ILE A 146 -19.94 -4.79 9.31
N LEU A 147 -20.16 -3.50 9.54
CA LEU A 147 -21.50 -2.90 9.44
C LEU A 147 -22.07 -2.95 8.01
N ARG A 148 -21.22 -3.14 7.00
CA ARG A 148 -21.62 -3.27 5.59
C ARG A 148 -21.87 -4.71 5.13
N SER A 149 -21.56 -5.72 5.95
CA SER A 149 -21.83 -7.13 5.63
C SER A 149 -22.68 -7.79 6.73
N PRO A 150 -23.97 -8.00 6.48
CA PRO A 150 -24.85 -8.75 7.37
C PRO A 150 -24.31 -10.15 7.72
N GLU A 151 -23.61 -10.78 6.79
CA GLU A 151 -23.01 -12.10 6.96
C GLU A 151 -21.86 -12.07 7.98
N LEU A 152 -20.95 -11.09 7.87
CA LEU A 152 -19.87 -10.89 8.84
C LEU A 152 -20.43 -10.57 10.23
N ILE A 153 -21.47 -9.71 10.32
CA ILE A 153 -22.16 -9.44 11.59
C ILE A 153 -22.70 -10.75 12.20
N SER A 154 -23.41 -11.55 11.40
CA SER A 154 -23.95 -12.82 11.85
C SER A 154 -22.86 -13.80 12.30
N GLN A 155 -21.75 -13.88 11.56
CA GLN A 155 -20.63 -14.74 11.90
C GLN A 155 -19.92 -14.32 13.19
N MET A 156 -19.70 -13.03 13.43
CA MET A 156 -19.09 -12.61 14.71
C MET A 156 -20.06 -12.78 15.88
N ASN A 157 -21.37 -12.57 15.68
CA ASN A 157 -22.36 -12.79 16.72
C ASN A 157 -22.49 -14.27 17.11
N THR A 158 -22.24 -15.19 16.18
CA THR A 158 -22.45 -16.65 16.39
C THR A 158 -21.16 -17.44 16.60
N ASN A 159 -20.01 -16.95 16.11
CA ASN A 159 -18.73 -17.64 16.16
C ASN A 159 -17.55 -16.65 16.30
N TRP A 160 -17.62 -15.81 17.34
CA TRP A 160 -16.67 -14.74 17.62
C TRP A 160 -15.20 -15.20 17.56
N SER A 161 -14.88 -16.33 18.19
CA SER A 161 -13.51 -16.85 18.31
C SER A 161 -12.82 -17.13 16.96
N ASN A 162 -13.59 -17.38 15.90
CA ASN A 162 -13.07 -17.64 14.56
C ASN A 162 -13.27 -16.45 13.60
N ALA A 163 -14.31 -15.64 13.82
CA ALA A 163 -14.69 -14.56 12.91
C ALA A 163 -14.09 -13.20 13.28
N ALA A 164 -13.74 -12.97 14.55
CA ALA A 164 -13.13 -11.73 14.97
C ALA A 164 -11.66 -11.64 14.49
N PRO A 165 -11.17 -10.44 14.11
CA PRO A 165 -9.74 -10.23 13.92
C PRO A 165 -8.98 -10.56 15.21
N GLN A 166 -7.99 -11.45 15.14
CA GLN A 166 -7.11 -11.79 16.27
C GLN A 166 -6.03 -10.73 16.49
#